data_AF-A0A852ZQM8-F1
#
_entry.id   AF-A0A852ZQM8-F1
#
_cell.length_a   1.000
_cell.length_b   1.000
_cell.length_c   1.000
_cell.angle_alpha   90.00
_cell.angle_beta   90.00
_cell.angle_gamma   90.00
#
_symmetry.space_group_name_H-M   'P 1'
#
loop_
_entity.id
_entity.type
_entity.pdbx_description
1 polymer ?
#
loop_
_entity_poly.entity_id
_entity_poly.type
_entity_poly.pdbx_seq_one_letter_code
_entity_poly.pdbx_strand_id
1 'polypeptide(L)'
;MPKVDEFLLNRLDSDETVAHVGYRRDHCDVQLDHALEVCTVRRRLVWLYRTASGVDSDVLLDVVKRFAALYSQHPDYDPAWHPGL
;
A
#
# COMPACT_ATOMS: atom_id res chain seq x y z
N MET A 1 -0.26 -17.21 -7.03
CA MET A 1 -0.92 -15.91 -6.81
C MET A 1 -0.04 -15.12 -5.83
N PRO A 2 0.26 -13.84 -6.10
CA PRO A 2 0.99 -13.00 -5.16
C PRO A 2 0.19 -12.87 -3.85
N LYS A 3 0.86 -12.62 -2.73
CA LYS A 3 0.17 -12.32 -1.47
C LYS A 3 -0.20 -10.84 -1.42
N VAL A 4 -1.24 -10.49 -0.66
CA VAL A 4 -1.76 -9.10 -0.57
C VAL A 4 -0.68 -8.11 -0.07
N ASP A 5 0.23 -8.56 0.79
CA ASP A 5 1.37 -7.79 1.27
C ASP A 5 2.39 -7.52 0.15
N GLU A 6 2.77 -8.54 -0.62
CA GLU A 6 3.68 -8.40 -1.76
C GLU A 6 3.11 -7.45 -2.83
N PHE A 7 1.81 -7.59 -3.14
CA PHE A 7 1.11 -6.69 -4.05
C PHE A 7 1.21 -5.23 -3.58
N LEU A 8 0.88 -4.97 -2.31
CA LEU A 8 0.92 -3.62 -1.75
C LEU A 8 2.31 -3.02 -1.70
N LEU A 9 3.34 -3.79 -1.31
CA LEU A 9 4.71 -3.30 -1.31
C LEU A 9 5.14 -2.85 -2.71
N ASN A 10 4.84 -3.65 -3.73
CA ASN A 10 5.15 -3.31 -5.13
C ASN A 10 4.38 -2.06 -5.60
N ARG A 11 3.13 -1.87 -5.16
CA ARG A 11 2.35 -0.68 -5.50
C ARG A 11 2.89 0.58 -4.80
N LEU A 12 3.27 0.48 -3.53
CA LEU A 12 3.86 1.59 -2.78
C LEU A 12 5.19 2.05 -3.41
N ASP A 13 6.05 1.12 -3.84
CA ASP A 13 7.30 1.46 -4.53
C ASP A 13 7.03 2.17 -5.88
N SER A 14 5.94 1.78 -6.56
CA SER A 14 5.48 2.46 -7.78
C SER A 14 4.97 3.88 -7.49
N ASP A 15 4.16 4.05 -6.43
CA ASP A 15 3.62 5.35 -6.02
C ASP A 15 4.73 6.34 -5.61
N GLU A 16 5.75 5.88 -4.87
CA GLU A 16 6.92 6.70 -4.54
C GLU A 16 7.69 7.13 -5.79
N THR A 17 7.86 6.21 -6.74
CA THR A 17 8.51 6.53 -8.02
C THR A 17 7.73 7.60 -8.79
N VAL A 18 6.41 7.49 -8.83
CA VAL A 18 5.52 8.48 -9.47
C VAL A 18 5.59 9.82 -8.75
N ALA A 19 5.58 9.83 -7.41
CA ALA A 19 5.71 11.05 -6.62
C ALA A 19 7.04 11.77 -6.92
N HIS A 20 8.16 11.04 -6.98
CA HIS A 20 9.45 11.61 -7.38
C HIS A 20 9.48 12.13 -8.82
N VAL A 21 8.80 11.46 -9.76
CA VAL A 21 8.66 11.94 -11.14
C VAL A 21 7.82 13.22 -11.20
N GLY A 22 6.69 13.26 -10.50
CA GLY A 22 5.81 14.43 -10.41
C GLY A 22 6.54 15.62 -9.80
N TYR A 23 7.28 15.41 -8.72
CA TYR A 23 8.12 16.44 -8.11
C TYR A 23 9.15 17.02 -9.08
N ARG A 24 9.87 16.17 -9.83
CA ARG A 24 10.84 16.65 -10.82
C ARG A 24 10.22 17.54 -11.89
N ARG A 25 8.92 17.39 -12.15
CA ARG A 25 8.17 18.15 -13.14
C ARG A 25 7.63 19.47 -12.58
N ASP A 26 7.09 19.44 -11.36
CA ASP A 26 6.30 20.54 -10.79
C ASP A 26 6.98 21.26 -9.61
N HIS A 27 8.14 20.76 -9.14
CA HIS A 27 8.99 21.34 -8.07
C HIS A 27 8.25 21.67 -6.76
N CYS A 28 7.21 20.90 -6.41
CA CYS A 28 6.47 21.10 -5.17
C CYS A 28 6.95 20.16 -4.05
N ASP A 29 7.84 20.64 -3.18
CA ASP A 29 8.44 19.85 -2.09
C ASP A 29 7.38 19.32 -1.09
N VAL A 30 6.42 20.16 -0.70
CA VAL A 30 5.41 19.81 0.32
C VAL A 30 4.53 18.63 -0.12
N GLN A 31 4.19 18.55 -1.41
CA GLN A 31 3.39 17.46 -1.95
C GLN A 31 4.19 16.16 -2.05
N LEU A 32 5.50 16.26 -2.35
CA LEU A 32 6.40 15.10 -2.35
C LEU A 32 6.56 14.55 -0.93
N ASP A 33 6.90 15.38 0.04
CA ASP A 33 7.11 14.96 1.43
C ASP A 33 5.88 14.25 2.00
N HIS A 34 4.69 14.83 1.75
CA HIS A 34 3.44 14.21 2.16
C HIS A 34 3.21 12.84 1.50
N ALA A 35 3.47 12.72 0.19
CA ALA A 35 3.33 11.45 -0.53
C ALA A 35 4.28 10.37 0.00
N LEU A 36 5.54 10.73 0.28
CA LEU A 36 6.55 9.82 0.83
C LEU A 36 6.23 9.41 2.28
N GLU A 37 5.70 10.33 3.09
CA GLU A 37 5.24 10.02 4.44
C GLU A 37 4.08 9.01 4.42
N VAL A 38 3.08 9.23 3.55
CA VAL A 38 1.97 8.30 3.36
C VAL A 38 2.46 6.91 2.92
N CYS A 39 3.41 6.84 1.98
CA CYS A 39 3.98 5.57 1.54
C CYS A 39 4.74 4.87 2.67
N THR A 40 5.49 5.63 3.48
CA THR A 40 6.22 5.12 4.65
C THR A 40 5.29 4.52 5.69
N VAL A 41 4.20 5.22 6.06
CA VAL A 41 3.21 4.74 7.02
C VAL A 41 2.52 3.48 6.53
N ARG A 42 2.09 3.47 5.25
CA ARG A 42 1.44 2.30 4.65
C ARG A 42 2.38 1.09 4.58
N ARG A 43 3.64 1.30 4.21
CA ARG A 43 4.67 0.25 4.19
C ARG A 43 4.85 -0.36 5.57
N ARG A 44 4.90 0.47 6.63
CA ARG A 44 5.01 -0.01 8.01
C ARG A 44 3.82 -0.89 8.43
N LEU A 45 2.60 -0.52 8.04
CA LEU A 45 1.40 -1.33 8.33
C LEU A 45 1.44 -2.69 7.62
N VAL A 46 1.88 -2.72 6.36
CA VAL A 46 2.08 -3.98 5.62
C VAL A 46 3.15 -4.86 6.28
N TRP A 47 4.24 -4.27 6.76
CA TRP A 47 5.27 -5.00 7.53
C TRP A 47 4.73 -5.55 8.85
N LEU A 48 3.96 -4.76 9.60
CA LEU A 48 3.34 -5.23 10.84
C LEU A 48 2.46 -6.44 10.58
N TYR A 49 1.61 -6.39 9.55
CA TYR A 49 0.80 -7.53 9.11
C TYR A 49 1.66 -8.76 8.81
N ARG A 50 2.73 -8.60 8.02
CA ARG A 50 3.62 -9.71 7.63
C ARG A 50 4.27 -10.41 8.83
N THR A 51 4.49 -9.69 9.93
CA THR A 51 5.10 -10.22 11.16
C THR A 51 4.09 -10.60 12.25
N ALA A 52 2.81 -10.27 12.07
CA ALA A 52 1.76 -10.51 13.06
C ALA A 52 1.34 -11.99 13.10
N SER A 53 0.90 -12.44 14.26
CA SER A 53 0.42 -13.81 14.48
C SER A 53 -0.81 -13.82 15.39
N GLY A 54 -1.63 -14.86 15.30
CA GLY A 54 -2.87 -14.96 16.07
C GLY A 54 -3.86 -13.84 15.75
N VAL A 55 -4.57 -13.35 16.77
CA VAL A 55 -5.66 -12.36 16.64
C VAL A 55 -5.20 -11.04 16.01
N ASP A 56 -3.95 -10.62 16.26
CA ASP A 56 -3.41 -9.40 15.68
C ASP A 56 -3.25 -9.49 14.14
N SER A 57 -3.05 -10.71 13.63
CA SER A 57 -2.93 -10.97 12.18
C SER A 57 -4.25 -10.75 11.46
N ASP A 58 -5.38 -11.15 12.06
CA ASP A 58 -6.71 -11.00 11.46
C ASP A 58 -7.14 -9.53 11.39
N VAL A 59 -6.90 -8.76 12.46
CA VAL A 59 -7.19 -7.31 12.48
C VAL A 59 -6.34 -6.58 11.45
N LEU A 60 -5.05 -6.90 11.36
CA LEU A 60 -4.16 -6.28 10.39
C LEU A 60 -4.46 -6.71 8.95
N LEU A 61 -4.94 -7.93 8.73
CA LEU A 61 -5.38 -8.40 7.43
C LEU A 61 -6.51 -7.54 6.87
N ASP A 62 -7.51 -7.17 7.68
CA ASP A 62 -8.60 -6.30 7.25
C ASP A 62 -8.11 -4.91 6.84
N VAL A 63 -7.16 -4.34 7.61
CA VAL A 63 -6.54 -3.06 7.27
C VAL A 63 -5.79 -3.14 5.95
N VAL A 64 -4.99 -4.20 5.76
CA VAL A 64 -4.21 -4.46 4.55
C VAL A 64 -5.11 -4.67 3.34
N LYS A 65 -6.23 -5.39 3.47
CA LYS A 65 -7.24 -5.53 2.41
C LYS A 65 -7.87 -4.19 2.03
N ARG A 66 -8.17 -3.31 2.99
CA ARG A 66 -8.71 -1.96 2.71
C ARG A 66 -7.74 -1.11 1.91
N PHE A 67 -6.44 -1.24 2.16
CA PHE A 67 -5.44 -0.58 1.34
C PHE A 67 -5.33 -1.21 -0.06
N ALA A 68 -5.39 -2.54 -0.16
CA ALA A 68 -5.33 -3.20 -1.47
C ALA A 68 -6.49 -2.76 -2.38
N ALA A 69 -7.67 -2.50 -1.81
CA ALA A 69 -8.84 -2.01 -2.55
C ALA A 69 -8.64 -0.64 -3.21
N LEU A 70 -7.73 0.21 -2.72
CA LEU A 70 -7.34 1.47 -3.38
C LEU A 70 -6.77 1.22 -4.78
N TYR A 71 -6.25 0.02 -5.02
CA TYR A 71 -5.67 -0.42 -6.29
C TYR A 71 -6.56 -1.43 -7.02
N SER A 72 -7.87 -1.47 -6.73
CA SER A 72 -8.83 -2.44 -7.30
C SER A 72 -8.91 -2.44 -8.83
N GLN A 73 -8.46 -1.37 -9.49
CA GLN A 73 -8.38 -1.27 -10.94
C GLN A 73 -7.08 -1.85 -11.53
N HIS A 74 -6.12 -2.23 -10.70
CA HIS A 74 -4.85 -2.79 -11.15
C HIS A 74 -5.03 -4.25 -11.63
N PRO A 75 -4.42 -4.66 -12.74
CA PRO A 75 -4.59 -6.02 -13.29
C PRO A 75 -4.13 -7.13 -12.33
N ASP A 76 -3.15 -6.85 -11.47
CA ASP A 76 -2.64 -7.81 -10.48
C ASP A 76 -3.44 -7.82 -9.17
N TYR A 77 -4.51 -7.02 -9.06
CA TYR A 77 -5.39 -7.04 -7.90
C TYR A 77 -6.22 -8.33 -7.86
N ASP A 78 -6.19 -9.05 -6.75
CA ASP A 78 -7.06 -10.21 -6.51
C ASP A 78 -8.37 -9.76 -5.84
N PRO A 79 -9.55 -10.02 -6.45
CA PRO A 79 -10.85 -9.74 -5.83
C PRO A 79 -11.06 -10.39 -4.46
N ALA A 80 -10.34 -11.46 -4.11
CA ALA A 80 -10.38 -12.05 -2.78
C ALA A 80 -9.82 -11.14 -1.67
N TRP A 81 -9.07 -10.09 -2.05
CA TRP A 81 -8.58 -9.05 -1.14
C TRP A 81 -9.57 -7.90 -0.94
N HIS A 82 -10.77 -7.99 -1.52
CA HIS A 82 -11.81 -7.04 -1.19
C HIS A 82 -12.07 -7.09 0.33
N PRO A 83 -12.03 -5.95 1.03
CA PRO A 83 -12.56 -5.88 2.39
C PRO A 83 -14.01 -6.28 2.30
N GLY A 84 -14.42 -7.30 3.05
CA GLY A 84 -15.73 -7.91 2.89
C GLY A 84 -16.88 -6.91 2.87
N LEU A 85 -17.89 -7.24 2.06
CA LEU A 85 -19.25 -7.38 2.60
C LEU A 85 -19.27 -8.56 3.56
#